data_AF-A0A243W615-F1
#
_entry.id   AF-A0A243W615-F1
#
_cell.length_a   1.000
_cell.length_b   1.000
_cell.length_c   1.000
_cell.angle_alpha   90.00
_cell.angle_beta   90.00
_cell.angle_gamma   90.00
#
_symmetry.space_group_name_H-M   'P 1'
#
loop_
_entity.id
_entity.type
_entity.pdbx_description
1 polymer ?
#
loop_
_entity_poly.entity_id
_entity_poly.type
_entity_poly.pdbx_seq_one_letter_code
_entity_poly.pdbx_strand_id
1 'polypeptide(L)'
;MRRLSPPPYPADVAAQLTAFWHGVAALEVKYDTYFTSTPSRRSSWSEPQPSTLAENLVLQCTKTLVRLSLHPHLPEEIARDTRALFQQLFGQ
;
A
#
# COMPACT_ATOMS: atom_id res chain seq x y z
N MET A 1 -19.32 -16.83 -19.10
CA MET A 1 -18.19 -16.60 -18.18
C MET A 1 -18.62 -15.59 -17.13
N ARG A 2 -18.90 -16.01 -15.89
CA ARG A 2 -19.26 -15.08 -14.81
C ARG A 2 -18.03 -14.23 -14.50
N ARG A 3 -18.07 -12.93 -14.80
CA ARG A 3 -17.14 -11.96 -14.23
C ARG A 3 -17.27 -12.12 -12.72
N LEU A 4 -16.24 -12.66 -12.08
CA LEU A 4 -16.06 -12.60 -10.64
C LEU A 4 -15.80 -11.14 -10.31
N SER A 5 -16.85 -10.34 -10.24
CA SER A 5 -16.78 -9.02 -9.63
C SER A 5 -16.35 -9.27 -8.18
N PRO A 6 -15.29 -8.61 -7.69
CA PRO A 6 -15.01 -8.65 -6.26
C PRO A 6 -16.29 -8.23 -5.52
N PRO A 7 -16.65 -8.88 -4.40
CA PRO A 7 -17.81 -8.49 -3.63
C PRO A 7 -17.69 -6.99 -3.31
N PRO A 8 -18.78 -6.20 -3.44
CA PRO A 8 -18.71 -4.78 -3.12
C PRO A 8 -18.31 -4.65 -1.65
N TYR A 9 -17.20 -3.98 -1.38
CA TYR A 9 -16.79 -3.65 -0.03
C TYR A 9 -17.89 -2.79 0.63
N PRO A 10 -18.11 -2.89 1.95
CA PRO A 10 -18.94 -1.94 2.67
C PRO A 10 -18.50 -0.50 2.36
N ALA A 11 -19.44 0.45 2.30
CA ALA A 11 -19.15 1.83 1.95
C ALA A 11 -18.06 2.45 2.85
N ASP A 12 -18.08 2.12 4.14
CA ASP A 12 -17.06 2.55 5.11
C ASP A 12 -15.67 2.03 4.77
N VAL A 13 -15.56 0.75 4.39
CA VAL A 13 -14.28 0.13 3.98
C VAL A 13 -13.79 0.76 2.67
N ALA A 14 -14.68 1.06 1.73
CA ALA A 14 -14.31 1.75 0.48
C ALA A 14 -13.80 3.17 0.73
N ALA A 15 -14.42 3.91 1.67
CA ALA A 15 -13.97 5.23 2.07
C ALA A 15 -12.61 5.19 2.79
N GLN A 16 -12.42 4.24 3.72
CA GLN A 16 -11.15 4.02 4.40
C GLN A 16 -10.02 3.63 3.44
N LEU A 17 -10.30 2.76 2.46
CA LEU A 17 -9.33 2.39 1.42
C LEU A 17 -8.94 3.60 0.57
N THR A 18 -9.91 4.43 0.20
CA THR A 18 -9.64 5.67 -0.55
C THR A 18 -8.75 6.61 0.27
N ALA A 19 -9.10 6.87 1.53
CA ALA A 19 -8.29 7.68 2.44
C ALA A 19 -6.87 7.10 2.65
N PHE A 20 -6.75 5.77 2.72
CA PHE A 20 -5.47 5.08 2.84
C PHE A 20 -4.58 5.34 1.63
N TRP A 21 -5.10 5.19 0.41
CA TRP A 21 -4.32 5.45 -0.81
C TRP A 21 -3.91 6.92 -0.95
N HIS A 22 -4.75 7.86 -0.51
CA HIS A 22 -4.35 9.27 -0.43
C HIS A 22 -3.22 9.50 0.58
N GLY A 23 -3.27 8.86 1.75
CA GLY A 23 -2.21 8.92 2.75
C GLY A 23 -0.90 8.26 2.26
N VAL A 24 -1.00 7.15 1.53
CA VAL A 24 0.15 6.50 0.88
C VAL A 24 0.81 7.44 -0.12
N ALA A 25 0.03 8.13 -0.95
CA ALA A 25 0.59 9.13 -1.87
C ALA A 25 1.29 10.28 -1.13
N ALA A 26 0.76 10.74 0.01
CA ALA A 26 1.41 11.75 0.83
C ALA A 26 2.72 11.25 1.46
N LEU A 27 2.76 10.00 1.92
CA LEU A 27 3.98 9.36 2.42
C LEU A 27 5.02 9.16 1.31
N GLU A 28 4.58 8.84 0.11
CA GLU A 28 5.46 8.73 -1.05
C GLU A 28 6.14 10.06 -1.37
N VAL A 29 5.40 11.17 -1.34
CA VAL A 29 5.98 12.53 -1.48
C VAL A 29 6.92 12.86 -0.33
N LYS A 30 6.57 12.49 0.92
CA LYS A 30 7.44 12.69 2.09
C LYS A 30 8.78 11.95 1.92
N TYR A 31 8.75 10.75 1.35
CA TYR A 31 9.91 9.90 1.12
C TYR A 31 10.35 9.90 -0.35
N ASP A 32 10.04 10.97 -1.09
CA ASP A 32 10.27 11.06 -2.53
C ASP A 32 11.74 10.81 -2.87
N THR A 33 12.68 11.33 -2.06
CA THR A 33 14.12 11.08 -2.22
C THR A 33 14.45 9.58 -2.26
N TYR A 34 13.80 8.75 -1.43
CA TYR A 34 14.00 7.30 -1.47
C TYR A 34 13.44 6.72 -2.77
N PHE A 35 12.18 7.00 -3.10
CA PHE A 35 11.54 6.38 -4.27
C PHE A 35 12.09 6.89 -5.62
N THR A 36 12.56 8.13 -5.70
CA THR A 36 13.20 8.70 -6.90
C THR A 36 14.65 8.25 -7.06
N SER A 37 15.38 8.06 -5.96
CA SER A 37 16.77 7.57 -5.99
C SER A 37 16.87 6.05 -6.19
N THR A 38 15.76 5.32 -6.04
CA THR A 38 15.70 3.87 -6.30
C THR A 38 15.04 3.63 -7.65
N PRO A 39 15.80 3.36 -8.74
CA PRO A 39 15.22 3.32 -10.08
C PRO A 39 14.21 2.18 -10.24
N SER A 40 13.02 2.54 -10.72
CA SER A 40 11.98 1.60 -11.14
C SER A 40 12.43 0.80 -12.36
N ARG A 41 12.45 -0.53 -12.26
CA ARG A 41 12.55 -1.37 -13.46
C ARG A 41 11.59 -2.54 -13.34
N ARG A 42 10.50 -2.48 -14.11
CA ARG A 42 9.89 -3.70 -14.63
C ARG A 42 10.94 -4.42 -15.47
N SER A 43 11.60 -5.43 -14.91
CA SER A 43 11.98 -6.70 -15.57
C SER A 43 13.10 -7.38 -14.77
N SER A 44 12.94 -8.69 -14.57
CA SER A 44 13.89 -9.65 -13.99
C SER A 44 14.44 -9.26 -12.62
N TRP A 45 13.79 -9.80 -11.61
CA TRP A 45 14.28 -9.71 -10.27
C TRP A 45 15.54 -10.64 -10.14
N SER A 46 16.71 -9.98 -10.32
CA SER A 46 17.94 -10.05 -9.49
C SER A 46 18.59 -8.65 -9.18
N GLU A 47 17.95 -7.51 -8.81
CA GLU A 47 16.55 -7.06 -8.69
C GLU A 47 16.50 -5.52 -8.60
N PRO A 48 15.85 -4.80 -9.53
CA PRO A 48 15.47 -3.40 -9.30
C PRO A 48 14.16 -3.34 -8.51
N GLN A 49 14.19 -2.79 -7.30
CA GLN A 49 13.01 -2.45 -6.49
C GLN A 49 12.98 -0.94 -6.24
N PRO A 50 11.90 -0.39 -5.69
CA PRO A 50 10.51 -0.39 -6.14
C PRO A 50 10.13 1.02 -6.67
N SER A 51 9.12 1.11 -7.53
CA SER A 51 8.83 2.35 -8.27
C SER A 51 8.11 3.42 -7.47
N THR A 52 7.38 3.02 -6.42
CA THR A 52 6.51 3.86 -5.59
C THR A 52 6.24 3.18 -4.25
N LEU A 53 5.82 3.89 -3.21
CA LEU A 53 5.38 3.30 -1.95
C LEU A 53 4.21 2.35 -2.21
N ALA A 54 3.26 2.74 -3.06
CA ALA A 54 2.08 1.93 -3.40
C ALA A 54 2.42 0.52 -3.88
N GLU A 55 3.49 0.34 -4.66
CA GLU A 55 3.94 -0.97 -5.14
C GLU A 55 4.54 -1.86 -4.04
N ASN A 56 4.98 -1.28 -2.92
CA ASN A 56 5.52 -2.03 -1.78
C ASN A 56 4.44 -2.49 -0.81
N LEU A 57 3.16 -2.21 -1.10
CA LEU A 57 2.05 -2.50 -0.22
C LEU A 57 1.17 -3.57 -0.85
N VAL A 58 0.77 -4.54 -0.03
CA VAL A 58 -0.28 -5.48 -0.38
C VAL A 58 -1.40 -5.34 0.64
N LEU A 59 -2.57 -4.91 0.17
CA LEU A 59 -3.81 -4.91 0.95
C LEU A 59 -4.60 -6.17 0.63
N GLN A 60 -4.81 -7.00 1.64
CA GLN A 60 -5.73 -8.13 1.57
C GLN A 60 -7.05 -7.72 2.20
N CYS A 61 -8.04 -7.40 1.36
CA CYS A 61 -9.38 -7.08 1.82
C CYS A 61 -10.23 -8.36 1.83
N THR A 62 -10.57 -8.83 3.03
CA THR A 62 -11.60 -9.84 3.24
C THR A 62 -12.90 -9.15 3.65
N LYS A 63 -14.04 -9.86 3.60
CA LYS A 63 -15.39 -9.28 3.81
C LYS A 63 -15.54 -8.42 5.07
N THR A 64 -14.71 -8.62 6.10
CA THR A 64 -14.78 -7.90 7.39
C THR A 64 -13.43 -7.37 7.88
N LEU A 65 -12.32 -7.75 7.25
CA LEU A 65 -10.98 -7.40 7.72
C LEU A 65 -10.09 -7.00 6.54
N VAL A 66 -9.45 -5.86 6.66
CA VAL A 66 -8.35 -5.44 5.78
C VAL A 66 -7.04 -5.80 6.48
N ARG A 67 -6.11 -6.45 5.78
CA ARG A 67 -4.76 -6.72 6.27
C ARG A 67 -3.76 -6.00 5.38
N LEU A 68 -2.84 -5.28 6.01
CA LEU A 68 -1.69 -4.66 5.34
C LEU A 68 -0.47 -5.56 5.45
N SER A 69 0.15 -5.86 4.31
CA SER A 69 1.49 -6.44 4.22
C SER A 69 2.43 -5.45 3.53
N LEU A 70 3.65 -5.34 4.05
CA LEU A 70 4.69 -4.46 3.52
C LEU A 70 5.82 -5.29 2.92
N HIS A 71 6.46 -4.77 1.88
CA HIS A 71 7.67 -5.37 1.35
C HIS A 71 8.77 -5.45 2.44
N PRO A 72 9.47 -6.60 2.60
CA PRO A 72 10.44 -6.79 3.69
C PRO A 72 11.66 -5.87 3.58
N HIS A 73 11.95 -5.34 2.39
CA HIS A 73 13.05 -4.40 2.15
C HIS A 73 12.64 -2.94 2.29
N LEU A 74 11.38 -2.64 2.64
CA LEU A 74 10.96 -1.27 2.87
C LEU A 74 11.68 -0.71 4.11
N PRO A 75 12.29 0.49 4.03
CA PRO A 75 12.95 1.11 5.17
C PRO A 75 12.02 1.16 6.39
N GLU A 76 12.57 0.88 7.57
CA GLU A 76 11.78 0.77 8.81
C GLU A 76 10.95 2.03 9.09
N GLU A 77 11.49 3.21 8.79
CA GLU A 77 10.79 4.48 8.98
C GLU A 77 9.53 4.57 8.09
N ILE A 78 9.65 4.24 6.81
CA ILE A 78 8.54 4.24 5.85
C ILE A 78 7.52 3.15 6.25
N ALA A 79 8.01 1.98 6.66
CA ALA A 79 7.17 0.88 7.12
C ALA A 79 6.37 1.26 8.38
N ARG A 80 6.99 1.95 9.33
CA ARG A 80 6.34 2.43 10.55
C ARG A 80 5.27 3.45 10.24
N ASP A 81 5.57 4.46 9.43
CA ASP A 81 4.63 5.51 9.07
C ASP A 81 3.44 4.96 8.27
N THR A 82 3.70 4.00 7.37
CA THR A 82 2.64 3.31 6.62
C THR A 82 1.75 2.46 7.53
N ARG A 83 2.33 1.76 8.52
CA ARG A 83 1.57 1.00 9.53
C ARG A 83 0.74 1.93 10.41
N ALA A 84 1.29 3.07 10.81
CA ALA A 84 0.56 4.07 11.61
C ALA A 84 -0.64 4.62 10.84
N LEU A 85 -0.46 4.99 9.57
CA LEU A 85 -1.55 5.40 8.68
C LEU A 85 -2.63 4.31 8.56
N PHE A 86 -2.22 3.05 8.40
CA PHE A 86 -3.15 1.93 8.32
C PHE A 86 -3.93 1.73 9.63
N GLN A 87 -3.26 1.79 10.78
CA GLN A 87 -3.89 1.65 12.09
C GLN A 87 -4.87 2.80 12.39
N GLN A 88 -4.60 4.02 11.94
CA GLN A 88 -5.54 5.14 12.09
C GLN A 88 -6.85 4.92 11.33
N LEU A 89 -6.80 4.22 10.19
CA LEU A 89 -7.96 4.00 9.33
C LEU A 89 -8.69 2.69 9.60
N PHE A 90 -7.97 1.63 10.00
CA PHE A 90 -8.48 0.26 10.14
C PHE A 90 -8.26 -0.38 11.52
N GLY A 91 -7.59 0.30 12.45
CA GLY A 91 -7.20 -0.26 13.76
C GLY A 91 -8.26 -0.21 14.85
N GLN A 92 -9.55 -0.34 14.51
CA GLN A 92 -10.63 -0.50 15.49
C GLN A 92 -10.71 -1.91 16.04
#